data_AF-A0A8T7A777-F1
#
_entry.id   AF-A0A8T7A777-F1
#
_cell.length_a   1.000
_cell.length_b   1.000
_cell.length_c   1.000
_cell.angle_alpha   90.00
_cell.angle_beta   90.00
_cell.angle_gamma   90.00
#
_symmetry.space_group_name_H-M   'P 1'
#
loop_
_entity.id
_entity.type
_entity.pdbx_description
1 polymer ?
#
loop_
_entity_poly.entity_id
_entity_poly.type
_entity_poly.pdbx_seq_one_letter_code
_entity_poly.pdbx_strand_id
1 'polypeptide(L)'
;MGFVVCIALFLGVVMFMPLPWQATRAVNPLMVYFHRLTPFLLVIVGCWNCFWYAMRNPDTFWGTAALVSGIAMLLAGLLLGMQSREQDQHLQARVYRTLKPFRLPVFVVLLASFLLYFITIIQLNLGLPIIS
;
A
#
# COMPACT_ATOMS: atom_id res chain seq x y z
N MET A 1 9.62 -12.96 1.55
CA MET A 1 8.89 -11.76 2.03
C MET A 1 8.67 -10.72 0.94
N GLY A 2 9.71 -10.34 0.17
CA GLY A 2 9.64 -9.26 -0.82
C GLY A 2 8.54 -9.38 -1.88
N PHE A 3 8.27 -10.56 -2.45
CA PHE A 3 7.21 -10.74 -3.46
C PHE A 3 5.82 -10.36 -2.98
N VAL A 4 5.42 -10.82 -1.79
CA VAL A 4 4.08 -10.53 -1.23
C VAL A 4 3.93 -9.04 -0.96
N VAL A 5 4.97 -8.41 -0.39
CA VAL A 5 5.02 -6.96 -0.14
C VAL A 5 4.96 -6.19 -1.46
N CYS A 6 5.70 -6.63 -2.49
CA CYS A 6 5.72 -6.01 -3.81
C CYS A 6 4.34 -6.05 -4.49
N ILE A 7 3.64 -7.19 -4.43
CA ILE A 7 2.27 -7.32 -4.97
C ILE A 7 1.30 -6.42 -4.20
N ALA A 8 1.41 -6.36 -2.88
CA ALA A 8 0.57 -5.48 -2.06
C ALA A 8 0.82 -3.99 -2.37
N LEU A 9 2.09 -3.57 -2.51
CA LEU A 9 2.44 -2.22 -2.91
C LEU A 9 1.90 -1.88 -4.30
N PHE A 10 2.05 -2.80 -5.26
CA PHE A 10 1.51 -2.64 -6.61
C PHE A 10 -0.01 -2.42 -6.60
N LEU A 11 -0.75 -3.27 -5.88
CA LEU A 11 -2.19 -3.11 -5.71
C LEU A 11 -2.55 -1.75 -5.10
N GLY A 12 -1.79 -1.30 -4.09
CA GLY A 12 -1.97 0.03 -3.50
C GLY A 12 -1.76 1.16 -4.51
N VAL A 13 -0.67 1.13 -5.27
CA VAL A 13 -0.37 2.12 -6.32
C VAL A 13 -1.48 2.17 -7.36
N VAL A 14 -1.91 1.00 -7.84
CA VAL A 14 -2.96 0.87 -8.86
C VAL A 14 -4.30 1.44 -8.38
N MET A 15 -4.65 1.25 -7.10
CA MET A 15 -5.87 1.82 -6.52
C MET A 15 -5.81 3.34 -6.32
N PHE A 16 -4.62 3.91 -6.17
CA PHE A 16 -4.44 5.36 -6.03
C PHE A 16 -4.40 6.09 -7.37
N MET A 17 -3.98 5.42 -8.45
CA MET A 17 -3.95 6.01 -9.79
C MET A 17 -5.36 6.28 -10.31
N PRO A 18 -5.66 7.50 -10.82
CA PRO A 18 -6.96 7.84 -11.41
C PRO A 18 -7.07 7.26 -12.82
N LEU A 19 -7.24 5.94 -12.91
CA LEU A 19 -7.34 5.23 -14.18
C LEU A 19 -8.81 5.13 -14.66
N PRO A 20 -9.07 5.16 -15.98
CA PRO A 20 -10.43 5.21 -16.53
C PRO A 20 -11.30 3.98 -16.18
N TRP A 21 -10.69 2.81 -16.00
CA TRP A 21 -11.38 1.59 -15.52
C TRP A 21 -11.91 1.68 -14.07
N GLN A 22 -11.48 2.67 -13.27
CA GLN A 22 -12.08 2.89 -11.94
C GLN A 22 -13.46 3.54 -12.06
N ALA A 23 -13.75 4.23 -13.17
CA ALA A 23 -15.07 4.78 -13.46
C ALA A 23 -16.10 3.67 -13.80
N THR A 24 -15.65 2.49 -14.24
CA THR A 24 -16.54 1.34 -14.49
C THR A 24 -16.87 0.53 -13.24
N ARG A 25 -16.44 0.99 -12.05
CA ARG A 25 -16.75 0.37 -10.75
C ARG A 25 -18.24 0.20 -10.49
N ALA A 26 -19.09 1.05 -11.06
CA ALA A 26 -20.55 0.93 -10.96
C ALA A 26 -21.13 -0.25 -11.78
N VAL A 27 -20.38 -0.73 -12.77
CA VAL A 27 -20.86 -1.71 -13.77
C VAL A 27 -20.28 -3.10 -13.53
N ASN A 28 -19.07 -3.19 -12.96
CA ASN A 28 -18.38 -4.47 -12.76
C ASN A 28 -18.33 -4.88 -11.27
N PRO A 29 -19.04 -5.94 -10.85
CA PRO A 29 -19.06 -6.40 -9.46
C PRO A 29 -17.69 -6.84 -8.97
N LEU A 30 -16.84 -7.36 -9.86
CA LEU A 30 -15.47 -7.77 -9.53
C LEU A 30 -14.65 -6.55 -9.03
N MET A 31 -14.81 -5.38 -9.65
CA MET A 31 -14.14 -4.15 -9.20
C MET A 31 -14.60 -3.67 -7.82
N VAL A 32 -15.87 -3.94 -7.46
CA VAL A 32 -16.39 -3.65 -6.11
C VAL A 32 -15.71 -4.54 -5.07
N TYR A 33 -15.53 -5.84 -5.35
CA TYR A 33 -14.80 -6.75 -4.48
C TYR A 33 -13.33 -6.35 -4.33
N PHE A 34 -12.64 -6.03 -5.44
CA PHE A 34 -11.25 -5.57 -5.38
C PHE A 34 -11.10 -4.32 -4.50
N HIS A 35 -11.94 -3.30 -4.68
CA HIS A 35 -11.89 -2.11 -3.85
C HIS A 35 -12.19 -2.34 -2.36
N ARG A 36 -12.95 -3.38 -2.01
CA ARG A 36 -13.21 -3.75 -0.60
C ARG A 36 -12.07 -4.57 0.00
N LEU A 37 -11.46 -5.44 -0.79
CA LEU A 37 -10.41 -6.36 -0.33
C LEU A 37 -9.03 -5.70 -0.26
N THR A 38 -8.67 -4.85 -1.23
CA THR A 38 -7.35 -4.21 -1.28
C THR A 38 -7.01 -3.40 -0.02
N PRO A 39 -7.91 -2.58 0.55
CA PRO A 39 -7.63 -1.87 1.81
C PRO A 39 -7.29 -2.81 2.96
N PHE A 40 -8.05 -3.92 3.08
CA PHE A 40 -7.84 -4.91 4.13
C PHE A 40 -6.50 -5.63 3.97
N LEU A 41 -6.17 -6.01 2.73
CA LEU A 41 -4.90 -6.65 2.40
C LEU A 41 -3.71 -5.73 2.69
N LEU A 42 -3.79 -4.44 2.32
CA LEU A 42 -2.76 -3.45 2.63
C LEU A 42 -2.54 -3.30 4.15
N VAL A 43 -3.62 -3.31 4.94
CA VAL A 43 -3.49 -3.21 6.40
C VAL A 43 -2.83 -4.45 7.00
N ILE A 44 -3.25 -5.65 6.58
CA ILE A 44 -2.65 -6.90 7.09
C ILE A 44 -1.17 -6.98 6.72
N VAL A 45 -0.84 -6.77 5.45
CA VAL A 45 0.54 -6.85 4.97
C VAL A 45 1.38 -5.73 5.57
N GLY A 46 0.84 -4.52 5.72
CA GLY A 46 1.51 -3.40 6.39
C GLY A 46 1.82 -3.69 7.86
N CYS A 47 0.86 -4.24 8.61
CA CYS A 47 1.07 -4.68 9.99
C CYS A 47 2.15 -5.75 10.07
N TRP A 48 2.10 -6.75 9.17
CA TRP A 48 3.14 -7.77 9.11
C TRP A 48 4.52 -7.14 8.83
N ASN A 49 4.60 -6.20 7.88
CA ASN A 49 5.86 -5.55 7.50
C ASN A 49 6.47 -4.74 8.66
N CYS A 50 5.64 -3.98 9.38
CA CYS A 50 6.07 -3.19 10.55
C CYS A 50 6.42 -4.06 11.76
N PHE A 51 5.47 -4.88 12.23
CA PHE A 51 5.60 -5.55 13.52
C PHE A 51 6.44 -6.82 13.45
N TRP A 52 6.39 -7.55 12.33
CA TRP A 52 7.14 -8.79 12.22
C TRP A 52 8.56 -8.56 11.71
N TYR A 53 8.71 -7.86 10.57
CA TYR A 53 10.02 -7.76 9.93
C TYR A 53 10.84 -6.58 10.42
N ALA A 54 10.27 -5.38 10.47
CA ALA A 54 11.02 -4.18 10.86
C ALA A 54 11.49 -4.23 12.31
N MET A 55 10.63 -4.67 13.26
CA MET A 55 11.01 -4.82 14.67
C MET A 55 12.12 -5.85 14.91
N ARG A 56 12.28 -6.82 14.01
CA ARG A 56 13.34 -7.83 14.10
C ARG A 56 14.66 -7.41 13.47
N ASN A 57 14.64 -6.41 12.58
CA ASN A 57 15.82 -5.95 11.85
C ASN A 57 15.97 -4.42 11.85
N PRO A 58 15.80 -3.72 12.99
CA PRO A 58 15.65 -2.27 13.03
C PRO A 58 16.87 -1.51 12.46
N ASP A 59 18.07 -2.08 12.62
CA ASP A 59 19.33 -1.44 12.22
C ASP A 59 19.75 -1.74 10.77
N THR A 60 18.94 -2.51 10.04
CA THR A 60 19.21 -2.83 8.64
C THR A 60 18.46 -1.89 7.70
N PHE A 61 19.03 -1.62 6.53
CA PHE A 61 18.34 -0.89 5.45
C PHE A 61 16.98 -1.53 5.14
N TRP A 62 16.93 -2.85 5.06
CA TRP A 62 15.70 -3.58 4.78
C TRP A 62 14.65 -3.47 5.89
N GLY A 63 15.06 -3.41 7.16
CA GLY A 63 14.14 -3.20 8.27
C GLY A 63 13.55 -1.79 8.28
N THR A 64 14.36 -0.76 8.02
CA THR A 64 13.86 0.61 7.87
C THR A 64 12.95 0.76 6.64
N ALA A 65 13.33 0.16 5.50
CA ALA A 65 12.49 0.14 4.30
C ALA A 65 11.16 -0.59 4.54
N ALA A 66 11.16 -1.70 5.27
CA ALA A 66 9.96 -2.42 5.67
C ALA A 66 9.06 -1.60 6.61
N LEU A 67 9.64 -0.84 7.53
CA LEU A 67 8.89 0.05 8.41
C LEU A 67 8.21 1.16 7.61
N VAL A 68 8.96 1.86 6.77
CA VAL A 68 8.45 2.98 5.96
C VAL A 68 7.37 2.51 5.00
N SER A 69 7.63 1.43 4.26
CA SER A 69 6.65 0.86 3.32
C SER A 69 5.43 0.27 4.05
N GLY A 70 5.61 -0.33 5.23
CA GLY A 70 4.51 -0.84 6.06
C GLY A 70 3.60 0.29 6.58
N ILE A 71 4.17 1.39 7.08
CA ILE A 71 3.41 2.58 7.49
C ILE A 71 2.65 3.17 6.29
N ALA A 72 3.30 3.26 5.13
CA ALA A 72 2.66 3.73 3.91
C ALA A 72 1.48 2.85 3.49
N MET A 73 1.63 1.52 3.56
CA MET A 73 0.54 0.57 3.31
C MET A 73 -0.62 0.74 4.29
N LEU A 74 -0.35 0.93 5.58
CA LEU A 74 -1.38 1.14 6.60
C LEU A 74 -2.17 2.42 6.33
N LEU A 75 -1.47 3.52 6.03
CA LEU A 75 -2.10 4.79 5.68
C LEU A 75 -2.91 4.67 4.38
N ALA A 76 -2.38 3.97 3.37
CA ALA A 76 -3.08 3.72 2.11
C ALA A 76 -4.34 2.88 2.31
N GLY A 77 -4.25 1.80 3.10
CA GLY A 77 -5.39 0.96 3.44
C GLY A 77 -6.48 1.74 4.18
N LEU A 78 -6.09 2.60 5.14
CA LEU A 78 -7.03 3.45 5.86
C LEU A 78 -7.72 4.46 4.93
N LEU A 79 -6.94 5.15 4.07
CA LEU A 79 -7.45 6.12 3.09
C LEU A 79 -8.43 5.48 2.10
N LEU A 80 -8.08 4.33 1.51
CA LEU A 80 -8.92 3.62 0.54
C LEU A 80 -10.16 2.99 1.19
N GLY A 81 -10.02 2.48 2.42
CA GLY A 81 -11.11 1.92 3.21
C GLY A 81 -12.15 2.98 3.57
N MET A 82 -11.70 4.16 3.98
CA MET A 82 -12.58 5.31 4.27
C MET A 82 -13.25 5.86 3.01
N GLN A 83 -12.53 5.95 1.89
CA GLN A 83 -13.11 6.40 0.61
C GLN A 83 -14.27 5.49 0.13
N SER A 84 -14.20 4.18 0.39
CA SER A 84 -15.26 3.25 -0.02
C SER A 84 -16.49 3.26 0.90
N ARG A 85 -16.42 3.93 2.05
CA ARG A 85 -17.44 3.92 3.10
C ARG A 85 -18.13 5.28 3.29
N GLU A 86 -17.94 6.18 2.33
CA GLU A 86 -18.27 7.62 2.39
C GLU A 86 -19.76 7.97 2.58
N GLN A 87 -20.64 7.00 2.84
CA GLN A 87 -22.08 7.23 2.90
C GLN A 87 -22.69 7.21 4.33
N ASP A 88 -22.03 6.69 5.37
CA ASP A 88 -22.77 6.38 6.62
C ASP A 88 -22.38 7.12 7.92
N GLN A 89 -21.23 7.80 8.08
CA GLN A 89 -20.90 8.38 9.40
C GLN A 89 -20.09 9.69 9.39
N HIS A 90 -20.63 10.72 10.06
CA HIS A 90 -20.04 12.06 10.25
C HIS A 90 -18.61 12.07 10.84
N LEU A 91 -18.26 11.06 11.66
CA LEU A 91 -16.94 10.98 12.30
C LEU A 91 -15.85 10.53 11.31
N GLN A 92 -16.19 9.67 10.35
CA GLN A 92 -15.28 9.20 9.30
C GLN A 92 -14.96 10.32 8.30
N ALA A 93 -15.92 11.18 8.01
CA ALA A 93 -15.72 12.34 7.12
C ALA A 93 -14.67 13.33 7.66
N ARG A 94 -14.60 13.51 8.99
CA ARG A 94 -13.61 14.40 9.62
C ARG A 94 -12.19 13.85 9.51
N VAL A 95 -12.02 12.56 9.79
CA VAL A 95 -10.73 11.86 9.67
C VAL A 95 -10.26 11.84 8.22
N TYR A 96 -11.16 11.54 7.28
CA TYR A 96 -10.86 11.54 5.86
C TYR A 96 -10.42 12.92 5.34
N ARG A 97 -11.08 14.02 5.75
CA ARG A 97 -10.65 15.38 5.37
C ARG A 97 -9.24 15.70 5.84
N THR A 98 -8.87 15.30 7.06
CA THR A 98 -7.54 15.52 7.62
C THR A 98 -6.47 14.67 6.89
N LEU A 99 -6.82 13.45 6.49
CA LEU A 99 -5.90 12.52 5.81
C LEU A 99 -5.81 12.73 4.29
N LYS A 100 -6.81 13.37 3.67
CA LYS A 100 -6.84 13.68 2.24
C LYS A 100 -5.57 14.35 1.69
N PRO A 101 -4.95 15.37 2.33
CA PRO A 101 -3.70 15.96 1.84
C PRO A 101 -2.52 14.97 1.85
N PHE A 102 -2.54 13.96 2.71
CA PHE A 102 -1.50 12.93 2.75
C PHE A 102 -1.62 11.89 1.63
N ARG A 103 -2.69 11.93 0.82
CA ARG A 103 -2.90 10.98 -0.28
C ARG A 103 -1.74 10.97 -1.27
N LEU A 104 -1.24 12.13 -1.68
CA LEU A 104 -0.16 12.25 -2.65
C LEU A 104 1.20 11.82 -2.06
N PRO A 105 1.60 12.26 -0.85
CA PRO A 105 2.78 11.73 -0.17
C PRO A 105 2.75 10.21 -0.01
N VAL A 106 1.63 9.65 0.45
CA VAL A 106 1.46 8.19 0.62
C VAL A 106 1.63 7.48 -0.71
N PHE A 107 1.04 7.99 -1.79
CA PHE A 107 1.22 7.44 -3.13
C PHE A 107 2.68 7.44 -3.58
N VAL A 108 3.39 8.56 -3.42
CA VAL A 108 4.80 8.68 -3.81
C VAL A 108 5.66 7.69 -3.03
N VAL A 109 5.44 7.56 -1.71
CA VAL A 109 6.17 6.60 -0.87
C VAL A 109 5.85 5.15 -1.26
N LEU A 110 4.58 4.83 -1.55
CA LEU A 110 4.19 3.51 -2.04
C LEU A 110 4.86 3.19 -3.38
N LEU A 111 4.89 4.15 -4.30
CA LEU A 111 5.49 3.98 -5.62
C LEU A 111 7.00 3.78 -5.52
N ALA A 112 7.69 4.61 -4.73
CA ALA A 112 9.12 4.47 -4.48
C ALA A 112 9.44 3.12 -3.82
N SER A 113 8.66 2.72 -2.82
CA SER A 113 8.80 1.42 -2.16
C SER A 113 8.54 0.27 -3.14
N PHE A 114 7.52 0.38 -3.99
CA PHE A 114 7.21 -0.64 -5.00
C PHE A 114 8.39 -0.82 -5.95
N LEU A 115 8.93 0.27 -6.49
CA LEU A 115 10.07 0.24 -7.40
C LEU A 115 11.30 -0.37 -6.74
N LEU A 116 11.58 0.01 -5.48
CA LEU A 116 12.67 -0.56 -4.71
C LEU A 116 12.52 -2.08 -4.57
N TYR A 117 11.38 -2.57 -4.11
CA TYR A 117 11.14 -4.01 -3.97
C TYR A 117 11.15 -4.75 -5.32
N PHE A 118 10.59 -4.15 -6.36
CA PHE A 118 10.53 -4.73 -7.70
C PHE A 118 11.93 -4.89 -8.32
N ILE A 119 12.76 -3.84 -8.25
CA ILE A 119 14.13 -3.87 -8.74
C ILE A 119 14.95 -4.92 -7.99
N THR A 120 14.83 -4.98 -6.66
CA THR A 120 15.56 -5.96 -5.86
C THR A 120 15.15 -7.40 -6.18
N ILE A 121 13.86 -7.65 -6.44
CA ILE A 121 13.39 -8.98 -6.87
C ILE A 121 14.02 -9.36 -8.21
N ILE A 122 14.08 -8.43 -9.17
CA ILE A 122 14.73 -8.66 -10.45
C ILE A 122 16.22 -8.94 -10.27
N GLN A 123 16.92 -8.13 -9.45
CA GLN A 123 18.34 -8.33 -9.15
C GLN A 123 18.60 -9.71 -8.54
N LEU A 124 17.78 -10.12 -7.56
CA LEU A 124 17.87 -11.45 -6.94
C LEU A 124 17.69 -12.57 -7.98
N ASN A 125 16.73 -12.41 -8.90
CA ASN A 125 16.47 -13.42 -9.92
C ASN A 125 17.58 -13.46 -11.00
N LEU A 126 18.32 -12.37 -11.19
CA LEU A 126 19.48 -12.29 -12.08
C LEU A 126 20.81 -12.60 -11.38
N GLY A 127 20.81 -12.88 -10.07
CA GLY A 127 22.03 -13.13 -9.29
C GLY A 127 22.91 -11.90 -9.05
N LEU A 128 22.35 -10.69 -9.21
CA LEU A 128 23.05 -9.43 -8.99
C LEU A 128 23.10 -9.07 -7.49
N PRO A 129 24.11 -8.29 -7.04
CA PRO A 129 24.17 -7.83 -5.65
C PRO A 129 22.95 -6.97 -5.32
N ILE A 130 22.35 -7.25 -4.16
CA ILE A 130 21.23 -6.48 -3.63
C ILE A 130 21.71 -5.20 -2.95
N ILE A 131 20.85 -4.19 -2.96
CA ILE A 131 21.05 -2.97 -2.18
C ILE A 131 20.93 -3.35 -0.70
N SER A 132 22.00 -3.15 0.08
CA SER A 132 22.14 -3.54 1.49
C SER A 132 22.19 -2.35 2.42
#